data_AF-A0A929ZT70-F1
#
_entry.id   AF-A0A929ZT70-F1
#
_cell.length_a   1.000
_cell.length_b   1.000
_cell.length_c   1.000
_cell.angle_alpha   90.00
_cell.angle_beta   90.00
_cell.angle_gamma   90.00
#
_symmetry.space_group_name_H-M   'P 1'
#
loop_
_entity.id
_entity.type
_entity.pdbx_description
1 polymer ?
#
loop_
_entity_poly.entity_id
_entity_poly.type
_entity_poly.pdbx_seq_one_letter_code
_entity_poly.pdbx_strand_id
1 'polypeptide(L)'
;LQTHPSISQALVVAEGKPYVTSFIVPNFEALSQELAEFKDYLKLNLAEKMKLLEMPNIKEKFQKIIAEVQKGQSSYEHIKKFMLLPEEFTIEKGELTPTLKIKRKVVMDKLRHEIERIYKD
;
A
#
# COMPACT_ATOMS: atom_id res chain seq x y z
N LEU A 1 -3.83 -6.64 7.95
CA LEU A 1 -3.76 -5.47 7.03
C LEU A 1 -5.04 -5.34 6.20
N GLN A 2 -5.41 -6.35 5.42
CA GLN A 2 -6.66 -6.33 4.62
C GLN A 2 -7.96 -6.40 5.46
N THR A 3 -7.85 -6.44 6.78
CA THR A 3 -8.97 -6.42 7.73
C THR A 3 -9.49 -5.01 8.01
N HIS A 4 -8.76 -3.96 7.60
CA HIS A 4 -9.12 -2.57 7.88
C HIS A 4 -9.84 -1.94 6.67
N PRO A 5 -10.99 -1.26 6.84
CA PRO A 5 -11.80 -0.74 5.74
C PRO A 5 -11.09 0.30 4.86
N SER A 6 -10.10 1.02 5.41
CA SER A 6 -9.28 1.98 4.66
C SER A 6 -8.22 1.35 3.75
N ILE A 7 -8.08 0.02 3.72
CA ILE A 7 -7.09 -0.69 2.89
C ILE A 7 -7.85 -1.53 1.86
N SER A 8 -7.68 -1.22 0.57
CA SER A 8 -8.23 -2.03 -0.53
C SER A 8 -7.38 -3.28 -0.72
N GLN A 9 -6.07 -3.10 -0.88
CA GLN A 9 -5.13 -4.20 -1.11
C GLN A 9 -3.84 -3.96 -0.34
N ALA A 10 -3.15 -5.04 0.04
CA ALA A 10 -1.83 -4.93 0.67
C ALA A 10 -0.94 -6.11 0.28
N LEU A 11 0.31 -5.80 -0.06
CA LEU A 11 1.38 -6.75 -0.33
C LEU A 11 2.51 -6.55 0.70
N VAL A 12 2.73 -7.58 1.51
CA VAL A 12 3.85 -7.61 2.45
C VAL A 12 5.06 -8.28 1.80
N VAL A 13 6.24 -7.69 1.98
CA VAL A 13 7.53 -8.13 1.44
C VAL A 13 8.52 -8.25 2.60
N ALA A 14 8.94 -9.48 2.90
CA ALA A 14 9.91 -9.77 3.97
C ALA A 14 11.03 -10.72 3.50
N GLU A 15 10.71 -11.62 2.57
CA GLU A 15 11.63 -12.65 2.09
C GLU A 15 12.86 -12.03 1.40
N GLY A 16 14.06 -12.40 1.87
CA GLY A 16 15.32 -11.92 1.33
C GLY A 16 15.59 -10.43 1.56
N LYS A 17 14.91 -9.79 2.51
CA LYS A 17 15.05 -8.36 2.82
C LYS A 17 15.48 -8.13 4.27
N PRO A 18 16.23 -7.04 4.54
CA PRO A 18 16.71 -6.73 5.89
C PRO A 18 15.59 -6.41 6.89
N TYR A 19 14.41 -6.03 6.39
CA TYR A 19 13.23 -5.73 7.19
C TYR A 19 11.94 -5.92 6.39
N VAL A 20 10.84 -6.14 7.11
CA VAL A 20 9.49 -6.28 6.56
C VAL A 20 9.02 -4.93 6.03
N THR A 21 8.62 -4.92 4.76
CA THR A 21 8.05 -3.76 4.08
C THR A 21 6.65 -4.09 3.59
N SER A 22 5.72 -3.13 3.64
CA SER A 22 4.37 -3.32 3.08
C SER A 22 4.05 -2.30 2.00
N PHE A 23 3.55 -2.76 0.87
CA PHE A 23 2.94 -1.95 -0.18
C PHE A 23 1.44 -2.00 0.00
N ILE A 24 0.81 -0.85 0.19
CA ILE A 24 -0.60 -0.76 0.57
C ILE A 24 -1.31 0.08 -0.47
N VAL A 25 -2.38 -0.45 -1.02
CA VAL A 25 -3.33 0.29 -1.85
C VAL A 25 -4.45 0.76 -0.92
N PRO A 26 -4.54 2.06 -0.65
CA PRO A 26 -5.65 2.62 0.11
C PRO A 26 -6.99 2.32 -0.53
N ASN A 27 -8.03 2.20 0.30
CA ASN A 27 -9.39 2.27 -0.21
C ASN A 27 -9.72 3.74 -0.49
N PHE A 28 -9.55 4.16 -1.75
CA PHE A 28 -9.80 5.53 -2.18
C PHE A 28 -11.25 5.96 -2.02
N GLU A 29 -12.19 5.03 -2.16
CA GLU A 29 -13.61 5.29 -1.93
C GLU A 29 -13.85 5.67 -0.47
N ALA A 30 -13.35 4.85 0.47
CA ALA A 30 -13.42 5.16 1.90
C ALA A 30 -12.70 6.46 2.27
N LEU A 31 -11.52 6.71 1.68
CA LEU A 31 -10.79 7.96 1.89
C LEU A 31 -11.54 9.17 1.31
N SER A 32 -12.21 9.04 0.17
CA SER A 32 -12.97 10.13 -0.44
C SER A 32 -14.20 10.56 0.38
N GLN A 33 -14.75 9.65 1.17
CA GLN A 33 -15.86 9.93 2.09
C GLN A 33 -15.39 10.68 3.33
N GLU A 34 -14.18 10.39 3.82
CA GLU A 34 -13.63 10.98 5.04
C GLU A 34 -12.84 12.26 4.77
N LEU A 35 -12.15 12.33 3.63
CA LEU A 35 -11.20 13.39 3.27
C LEU A 35 -11.62 14.07 1.98
N ALA A 36 -11.86 15.38 2.06
CA ALA A 36 -12.21 16.21 0.90
C ALA A 36 -11.14 16.14 -0.21
N GLU A 37 -9.86 15.99 0.16
CA GLU A 37 -8.73 15.88 -0.78
C GLU A 37 -8.81 14.65 -1.69
N PHE A 38 -9.50 13.60 -1.25
CA PHE A 38 -9.69 12.36 -2.01
C PHE A 38 -10.99 12.34 -2.82
N LYS A 39 -11.86 13.36 -2.72
CA LYS A 39 -13.12 13.42 -3.50
C LYS A 39 -12.88 13.43 -5.01
N ASP A 40 -11.87 14.16 -5.46
CA ASP A 40 -11.48 14.21 -6.87
C ASP A 40 -10.37 13.21 -7.20
N TYR A 41 -10.03 12.28 -6.30
CA TYR A 41 -8.90 11.35 -6.47
C TYR A 41 -8.94 10.59 -7.80
N LEU A 42 -10.13 10.17 -8.23
CA LEU A 42 -10.32 9.47 -9.51
C LEU A 42 -10.00 10.33 -10.74
N LYS A 43 -10.12 11.66 -10.62
CA LYS A 43 -9.81 12.63 -11.68
C LYS A 43 -8.34 13.06 -11.70
N LEU A 44 -7.58 12.75 -10.64
CA LEU A 44 -6.19 13.13 -10.51
C LEU A 44 -5.28 12.23 -11.35
N ASN A 45 -4.18 12.82 -11.82
CA ASN A 45 -3.11 12.08 -12.48
C ASN A 45 -2.27 11.29 -11.47
N LEU A 46 -1.48 10.32 -11.95
CA LEU A 46 -0.64 9.47 -11.10
C LEU A 46 0.29 10.28 -10.16
N ALA A 47 0.88 11.36 -10.67
CA ALA A 47 1.76 12.22 -9.88
C ALA A 47 1.03 12.95 -8.74
N GLU A 48 -0.19 13.42 -8.99
CA GLU A 48 -1.02 14.10 -7.99
C GLU A 48 -1.52 13.10 -6.94
N LYS A 49 -1.94 11.91 -7.38
CA LYS A 49 -2.30 10.80 -6.51
C LYS A 49 -1.15 10.42 -5.58
N MET A 50 0.07 10.27 -6.11
CA MET A 50 1.25 10.02 -5.29
C MET A 50 1.49 11.15 -4.29
N LYS A 51 1.36 12.41 -4.71
CA LYS A 51 1.56 13.56 -3.83
C LYS A 51 0.59 13.58 -2.66
N LEU A 52 -0.69 13.23 -2.88
CA LEU A 52 -1.67 13.08 -1.80
C LEU A 52 -1.30 11.96 -0.83
N LEU A 53 -0.85 10.82 -1.36
CA LEU A 53 -0.39 9.71 -0.53
C LEU A 53 0.90 10.01 0.22
N GLU A 54 1.71 10.93 -0.29
CA GLU A 54 2.92 11.40 0.35
C GLU A 54 2.66 12.34 1.52
N MET A 55 1.44 12.86 1.66
CA MET A 55 1.10 13.83 2.70
C MET A 55 1.24 13.23 4.11
N PRO A 56 1.76 14.02 5.07
CA PRO A 56 2.05 13.53 6.42
C PRO A 56 0.80 13.03 7.15
N ASN A 57 -0.33 13.72 7.01
CA ASN A 57 -1.62 13.30 7.57
C ASN A 57 -2.04 11.89 7.10
N ILE A 58 -1.84 11.58 5.82
CA ILE A 58 -2.16 10.27 5.25
C ILE A 58 -1.18 9.22 5.74
N LYS A 59 0.13 9.49 5.66
CA LYS A 59 1.15 8.57 6.17
C LYS A 59 0.94 8.25 7.65
N GLU A 60 0.67 9.24 8.49
CA GLU A 60 0.39 9.04 9.92
C GLU A 60 -0.87 8.21 10.14
N LYS A 61 -1.93 8.43 9.37
CA LYS A 61 -3.16 7.62 9.47
C LYS A 61 -2.88 6.15 9.17
N PHE A 62 -2.20 5.87 8.05
CA PHE A 62 -1.84 4.50 7.70
C PHE A 62 -0.85 3.88 8.68
N GLN A 63 0.10 4.66 9.20
CA GLN A 63 1.04 4.20 10.22
C GLN A 63 0.30 3.78 11.50
N LYS A 64 -0.72 4.54 11.94
CA LYS A 64 -1.56 4.16 13.08
C LYS A 64 -2.33 2.88 12.80
N ILE A 65 -2.96 2.77 11.63
CA ILE A 65 -3.69 1.56 11.23
C ILE A 65 -2.78 0.33 11.24
N ILE A 66 -1.58 0.45 10.65
CA ILE A 66 -0.58 -0.63 10.63
C ILE A 66 -0.15 -0.98 12.06
N ALA A 67 0.13 0.03 12.90
CA ALA A 67 0.50 -0.16 14.29
C ALA A 67 -0.58 -0.89 15.09
N GLU A 68 -1.86 -0.57 14.86
CA GLU A 68 -2.99 -1.24 15.50
C GLU A 68 -3.15 -2.69 15.03
N VAL A 69 -3.01 -2.93 13.72
CA VAL A 69 -3.06 -4.29 13.16
C VAL A 69 -1.92 -5.16 13.67
N GLN A 70 -0.73 -4.59 13.89
CA GLN A 70 0.45 -5.33 14.33
C GLN A 70 0.60 -5.42 15.87
N LYS A 71 -0.25 -4.73 16.66
CA LYS A 71 -0.20 -4.77 18.14
C LYS A 71 -0.25 -6.19 18.73
N GLY A 72 -0.86 -7.14 18.03
CA GLY A 72 -0.94 -8.55 18.42
C GLY A 72 0.06 -9.47 17.71
N GLN A 73 0.91 -8.94 16.83
CA GLN A 73 1.92 -9.71 16.11
C GLN A 73 3.28 -9.60 16.78
N SER A 74 4.13 -10.59 16.54
CA SER A 74 5.49 -10.57 17.07
C SER A 74 6.32 -9.47 16.41
N SER A 75 7.23 -8.86 17.18
CA SER A 75 8.07 -7.75 16.71
C SER A 75 8.92 -8.08 15.46
N TYR A 76 9.19 -9.36 15.19
CA TYR A 76 9.91 -9.80 14.00
C TYR A 76 9.08 -9.73 12.71
N GLU A 77 7.75 -9.68 12.81
CA GLU A 77 6.82 -9.56 11.66
C GLU A 77 6.35 -8.11 11.47
N HIS A 78 6.73 -7.20 12.37
CA HIS A 78 6.29 -5.81 12.30
C HIS A 78 6.84 -5.14 11.04
N ILE A 79 5.94 -4.43 10.38
CA ILE A 79 6.23 -3.69 9.17
C ILE A 79 7.06 -2.47 9.56
N LYS A 80 8.33 -2.44 9.18
CA LYS A 80 9.23 -1.33 9.49
C LYS A 80 9.08 -0.16 8.53
N LYS A 81 8.91 -0.46 7.24
CA LYS A 81 8.66 0.54 6.21
C LYS A 81 7.39 0.18 5.45
N PHE A 82 6.63 1.19 5.01
CA PHE A 82 5.49 0.97 4.14
C PHE A 82 5.44 2.04 3.06
N MET A 83 4.79 1.71 1.95
CA MET A 83 4.57 2.60 0.84
C MET A 83 3.12 2.50 0.39
N LEU A 84 2.50 3.66 0.18
CA LEU A 84 1.15 3.75 -0.33
C LEU A 84 1.19 3.80 -1.85
N LEU A 85 0.44 2.92 -2.50
CA LEU A 85 0.35 2.83 -3.94
C LEU A 85 -0.85 3.63 -4.44
N PRO A 86 -0.69 4.44 -5.50
CA PRO A 86 -1.77 5.26 -6.08
C PRO A 86 -2.72 4.49 -7.01
N GLU A 87 -2.37 3.26 -7.36
CA GLU A 87 -3.14 2.42 -8.27
C GLU A 87 -3.39 1.05 -7.63
N GLU A 88 -4.56 0.51 -7.92
CA GLU A 88 -4.94 -0.84 -7.52
C GLU A 88 -4.31 -1.87 -8.47
N PHE A 89 -4.05 -3.07 -7.94
CA PHE A 89 -3.65 -4.21 -8.76
C PHE A 89 -4.81 -4.66 -9.63
N THR A 90 -4.54 -4.93 -10.91
CA THR A 90 -5.59 -5.33 -11.86
C THR A 90 -5.31 -6.68 -12.52
N ILE A 91 -6.36 -7.34 -12.99
CA ILE A 91 -6.24 -8.58 -13.78
C ILE A 91 -5.62 -8.28 -15.15
N GLU A 92 -6.00 -7.16 -15.78
CA GLU A 92 -5.51 -6.74 -17.10
C GLU A 92 -4.00 -6.56 -17.13
N LYS A 93 -3.45 -5.94 -16.08
CA LYS A 93 -2.00 -5.77 -15.89
C LYS A 93 -1.29 -7.07 -15.46
N GLY A 94 -2.00 -8.18 -15.32
CA GLY A 94 -1.49 -9.47 -14.88
C GLY A 94 -1.10 -9.54 -13.40
N GLU A 95 -1.49 -8.55 -12.61
CA GLU A 95 -1.10 -8.40 -11.20
C GLU A 95 -2.01 -9.22 -10.28
N LEU A 96 -3.25 -9.44 -10.72
CA LEU A 96 -4.21 -10.33 -10.08
C LEU A 96 -4.42 -11.62 -10.89
N THR A 97 -4.75 -12.68 -10.18
CA THR A 97 -5.36 -13.88 -10.77
C THR A 97 -6.82 -13.62 -11.13
N PRO A 98 -7.45 -14.45 -11.97
CA PRO A 98 -8.89 -14.36 -12.23
C PRO A 98 -9.74 -14.48 -10.95
N THR A 99 -9.19 -15.06 -9.89
CA THR A 99 -9.80 -15.15 -8.55
C THR A 99 -9.43 -13.97 -7.64
N LEU A 100 -8.96 -12.86 -8.20
CA LEU A 100 -8.55 -11.63 -7.51
C LEU A 100 -7.41 -11.77 -6.50
N LYS A 101 -6.72 -12.92 -6.47
CA LYS A 101 -5.50 -13.08 -5.64
C LYS A 101 -4.32 -12.38 -6.29
N ILE A 102 -3.53 -11.66 -5.49
CA ILE A 102 -2.32 -10.95 -5.93
C ILE A 102 -1.26 -11.96 -6.40
N LYS A 103 -0.79 -11.82 -7.64
CA LYS A 103 0.37 -12.53 -8.18
C LYS A 103 1.65 -11.84 -7.70
N ARG A 104 2.08 -12.19 -6.48
CA ARG A 104 3.25 -11.59 -5.81
C ARG A 104 4.47 -11.46 -6.70
N LYS A 105 4.81 -12.49 -7.50
CA LYS A 105 5.97 -12.47 -8.40
C LYS A 105 5.90 -11.37 -9.45
N VAL A 106 4.73 -11.17 -10.08
CA VAL A 106 4.52 -10.14 -11.11
C VAL A 106 4.53 -8.75 -10.48
N VAL A 107 3.83 -8.60 -9.36
CA VAL A 107 3.76 -7.32 -8.64
C VAL A 107 5.12 -6.90 -8.10
N MET A 108 5.89 -7.82 -7.51
CA MET A 108 7.24 -7.53 -7.02
C MET A 108 8.20 -7.13 -8.14
N ASP A 109 8.05 -7.72 -9.34
CA ASP A 109 8.87 -7.36 -10.50
C ASP A 109 8.53 -5.94 -11.00
N LYS A 110 7.25 -5.58 -11.05
CA LYS A 110 6.80 -4.23 -11.40
C LYS A 110 7.19 -3.17 -10.38
N LEU A 111 6.98 -3.48 -9.10
CA LEU A 111 7.34 -2.59 -7.99
C LEU A 111 8.83 -2.67 -7.65
N ARG A 112 9.65 -3.35 -8.47
CA ARG A 112 11.08 -3.55 -8.19
C ARG A 112 11.80 -2.23 -7.94
N HIS A 113 11.51 -1.20 -8.72
CA HIS A 113 12.10 0.12 -8.54
C HIS A 113 11.70 0.77 -7.19
N GLU A 114 10.43 0.65 -6.79
CA GLU A 114 9.94 1.19 -5.52
C GLU A 114 10.50 0.39 -4.33
N ILE A 115 10.53 -0.94 -4.44
CA ILE A 115 11.19 -1.84 -3.49
C ILE A 115 12.66 -1.43 -3.32
N GLU A 116 13.41 -1.32 -4.41
CA GLU A 116 14.82 -0.91 -4.35
C GLU A 116 14.98 0.47 -3.73
N ARG A 117 14.10 1.42 -4.02
CA ARG A 117 14.13 2.75 -3.42
C ARG A 117 13.93 2.70 -1.90
N ILE A 118 13.00 1.88 -1.41
CA ILE A 118 12.77 1.72 0.04
C ILE A 118 14.00 1.13 0.74
N TYR A 119 14.66 0.14 0.12
CA TYR A 119 15.81 -0.57 0.71
C TYR A 119 17.16 0.10 0.47
N LYS A 120 17.25 1.10 -0.42
CA LYS A 120 18.45 1.93 -0.63
C LYS A 120 18.53 3.15 0.30
N ASP A 121 17.47 3.40 1.06
CA ASP A 121 17.34 4.42 2.10
C ASP A 121 17.60 3.84 3.49
#